data_AF-A0A970XN59-F1
#
_entry.id   AF-A0A970XN59-F1
#
_cell.length_a   1.000
_cell.length_b   1.000
_cell.length_c   1.000
_cell.angle_alpha   90.00
_cell.angle_beta   90.00
_cell.angle_gamma   90.00
#
_symmetry.space_group_name_H-M   'P 1'
#
loop_
_entity.id
_entity.type
_entity.pdbx_description
1 polymer ?
#
loop_
_entity_poly.entity_id
_entity_poly.type
_entity_poly.pdbx_seq_one_letter_code
_entity_poly.pdbx_strand_id
1 'polypeptide(L)'
;MKKLFKILSVLLALAVFASCVSLLTACNETEEESEPLKIVFLGDSIGEGILGPSPISERDYYGYYGVIGKRNDYCYRNRAVSGHKTAQMLEYIQREDEGAEMTRTHIMDADVISISILGNDLLQNDLGSLVVEAANGSYQTAENLLA
;
A
#
# COMPACT_ATOMS: atom_id res chain seq x y z
N MET A 1 -49.36 32.28 -33.26
CA MET A 1 -48.53 32.68 -32.09
C MET A 1 -48.39 31.58 -31.04
N LYS A 2 -49.46 31.05 -30.41
CA LYS A 2 -49.35 30.02 -29.35
C LYS A 2 -48.62 28.71 -29.77
N LYS A 3 -48.79 28.24 -31.01
CA LYS A 3 -48.07 27.07 -31.55
C LYS A 3 -46.56 27.33 -31.74
N LEU A 4 -46.19 28.55 -32.13
CA LEU A 4 -44.80 28.96 -32.33
C LEU A 4 -44.06 29.04 -30.98
N PHE A 5 -44.71 29.57 -29.94
CA PHE A 5 -44.18 29.59 -28.58
C PHE A 5 -43.96 28.17 -28.02
N LYS A 6 -44.88 27.22 -28.25
CA LYS A 6 -44.68 25.83 -27.83
C LYS A 6 -43.47 25.17 -28.49
N ILE A 7 -43.31 25.37 -29.80
CA ILE A 7 -42.16 24.82 -30.54
C ILE A 7 -40.85 25.42 -30.01
N LEU A 8 -40.83 26.73 -29.75
CA LEU A 8 -39.66 27.42 -29.22
C LEU A 8 -39.30 26.94 -27.80
N SER A 9 -40.29 26.72 -26.94
CA SER A 9 -40.07 26.18 -25.58
C SER A 9 -39.52 24.76 -25.59
N VAL A 10 -39.96 23.91 -26.52
CA VAL A 10 -39.46 22.54 -26.67
C VAL A 10 -38.01 22.54 -27.17
N LEU A 11 -37.69 23.39 -28.14
CA LEU A 11 -36.31 23.57 -28.64
C LEU A 11 -35.37 24.08 -27.55
N LEU A 12 -35.82 25.03 -26.73
CA LEU A 12 -35.04 25.55 -25.62
C LEU A 12 -34.78 24.47 -24.55
N ALA A 13 -35.80 23.67 -24.22
CA ALA A 13 -35.65 22.56 -23.27
C ALA A 13 -34.66 21.50 -23.78
N LEU A 14 -34.71 21.17 -25.08
CA LEU A 14 -33.77 20.25 -25.73
C LEU A 14 -32.33 20.79 -25.73
N ALA A 15 -32.15 22.09 -25.98
CA ALA A 15 -30.83 22.73 -25.94
C ALA A 15 -30.23 22.74 -24.53
N VAL A 16 -31.04 23.04 -23.51
CA VAL A 16 -30.62 23.00 -22.11
C VAL A 16 -30.26 21.56 -21.72
N PHE A 17 -31.09 20.58 -22.07
CA PHE A 17 -30.82 19.18 -21.78
C PHE A 17 -29.52 18.68 -22.44
N ALA A 18 -29.29 19.03 -23.71
CA ALA A 18 -28.05 18.72 -24.41
C ALA A 18 -26.83 19.35 -23.73
N SER A 19 -26.93 20.62 -23.30
CA SER A 19 -25.82 21.28 -22.57
C SER A 19 -25.53 20.65 -21.21
N CYS A 20 -26.54 20.16 -20.49
CA CYS A 20 -26.36 19.47 -19.22
C CYS A 20 -25.65 18.12 -19.39
N VAL A 21 -25.97 17.38 -20.45
CA VAL A 21 -25.29 16.11 -20.77
C VAL A 21 -23.83 16.36 -21.14
N SER A 22 -23.54 17.40 -21.94
CA SER A 22 -22.17 17.76 -22.32
C SER A 22 -21.31 18.23 -21.14
N LEU A 23 -21.91 18.91 -20.16
CA LEU A 23 -21.21 19.33 -18.93
C LEU A 23 -20.89 18.12 -18.03
N LEU A 24 -21.79 17.13 -17.94
CA LEU A 24 -21.54 15.90 -17.16
C LEU A 24 -20.43 15.05 -17.78
N THR A 25 -20.31 15.00 -19.11
CA THR A 25 -19.20 14.29 -19.78
C THR A 25 -17.88 15.06 -19.69
N ALA A 26 -17.89 16.39 -19.79
CA ALA A 26 -16.68 17.20 -19.67
C ALA A 26 -16.11 17.24 -18.24
N CYS A 27 -16.95 17.10 -17.21
CA CYS A 27 -16.50 16.94 -15.83
C CYS A 27 -15.88 15.57 -15.54
N ASN A 28 -16.03 14.59 -16.43
CA ASN A 28 -15.43 13.26 -16.28
C ASN A 28 -14.05 13.14 -16.96
N GLU A 29 -13.65 14.11 -17.79
CA GLU A 29 -12.42 14.05 -18.59
C GLU A 29 -11.25 14.85 -17.97
N THR A 30 -11.34 15.30 -16.71
CA THR A 30 -10.33 16.18 -16.09
C THR A 30 -9.31 15.51 -15.17
N GLU A 31 -9.37 14.20 -15.02
CA GLU A 31 -8.26 13.44 -14.44
C GLU A 31 -7.77 12.51 -15.53
N GLU A 32 -6.60 12.81 -16.12
CA GLU A 32 -5.78 11.73 -16.65
C GLU A 32 -5.62 10.78 -15.46
N GLU A 33 -6.40 9.69 -15.41
CA GLU A 33 -6.27 8.64 -14.40
C GLU A 33 -4.89 8.03 -14.59
N SER A 34 -3.85 8.70 -14.07
CA SER A 34 -2.54 8.12 -13.92
C SER A 34 -2.74 6.87 -13.09
N GLU A 35 -2.27 5.72 -13.59
CA GLU A 35 -2.42 4.47 -12.86
C GLU A 35 -1.99 4.67 -11.39
N PRO A 36 -2.79 4.23 -10.41
CA PRO A 36 -2.45 4.39 -9.00
C PRO A 36 -1.07 3.82 -8.73
N LEU A 37 -0.22 4.59 -8.02
CA LEU A 37 1.12 4.14 -7.64
C LEU A 37 1.03 2.80 -6.91
N LYS A 38 1.82 1.83 -7.35
CA LYS A 38 1.84 0.47 -6.79
C LYS A 38 2.91 0.37 -5.72
N ILE A 39 2.50 0.04 -4.49
CA ILE A 39 3.41 -0.10 -3.35
C ILE A 39 3.27 -1.48 -2.69
N VAL A 40 4.40 -2.13 -2.46
CA VAL A 40 4.48 -3.38 -1.71
C VAL A 40 5.14 -3.13 -0.36
N PHE A 41 4.51 -3.64 0.70
CA PHE A 41 5.05 -3.62 2.05
C PHE A 41 5.57 -5.00 2.42
N LEU A 42 6.87 -5.10 2.70
CA LEU A 42 7.54 -6.27 3.24
C LEU A 42 7.90 -5.99 4.69
N GLY A 43 7.81 -7.00 5.55
CA GLY A 43 8.17 -6.85 6.95
C GLY A 43 7.89 -8.08 7.80
N ASP A 44 7.90 -7.86 9.10
CA ASP A 44 7.54 -8.85 10.11
C ASP A 44 6.13 -8.58 10.69
N SER A 45 5.92 -8.89 11.97
CA SER A 45 4.65 -8.71 12.67
C SER A 45 4.19 -7.25 12.75
N ILE A 46 5.12 -6.30 12.71
CA ILE A 46 4.81 -4.86 12.66
C ILE A 46 4.26 -4.50 11.27
N GLY A 47 4.92 -4.99 10.21
CA GLY A 47 4.47 -4.87 8.82
C GLY A 47 3.10 -5.50 8.57
N GLU A 48 2.87 -6.68 9.13
CA GLU A 48 1.60 -7.40 9.01
C GLU A 48 0.47 -6.71 9.80
N GLY A 49 0.82 -5.90 10.81
CA GLY A 49 -0.15 -5.28 11.71
C GLY A 49 -0.85 -6.32 12.60
N ILE A 50 -0.17 -7.41 12.96
CA ILE A 50 -0.79 -8.54 13.69
C ILE A 50 -1.25 -8.15 15.10
N LEU A 51 -0.61 -7.16 15.72
CA LEU A 51 -1.01 -6.56 17.01
C LEU A 51 -2.06 -5.44 16.85
N GLY A 52 -2.60 -5.28 15.65
CA GLY A 52 -3.65 -4.33 15.34
C GLY A 52 -5.01 -4.68 15.95
N PRO A 53 -6.02 -3.83 15.73
CA PRO A 53 -7.33 -3.98 16.33
C PRO A 53 -8.03 -5.28 15.91
N SER A 54 -9.00 -5.68 16.72
CA SER A 54 -9.95 -6.77 16.41
C SER A 54 -11.29 -6.17 15.99
N PRO A 55 -12.03 -6.78 15.04
CA PRO A 55 -11.69 -8.02 14.31
C PRO A 55 -10.56 -7.86 13.29
N ILE A 56 -10.01 -8.98 12.78
CA ILE A 56 -8.90 -8.99 11.80
C ILE A 56 -9.19 -8.10 10.58
N SER A 57 -10.45 -8.02 10.15
CA SER A 57 -10.89 -7.17 9.04
C SER A 57 -10.60 -5.68 9.25
N GLU A 58 -10.46 -5.23 10.50
CA GLU A 58 -10.15 -3.84 10.82
C GLU A 58 -8.66 -3.51 10.71
N ARG A 59 -7.77 -4.50 10.75
CA ARG A 59 -6.32 -4.26 10.82
C ARG A 59 -5.80 -3.42 9.66
N ASP A 60 -6.34 -3.63 8.47
CA ASP A 60 -6.02 -2.85 7.26
C ASP A 60 -6.39 -1.36 7.35
N TYR A 61 -7.26 -0.94 8.27
CA TYR A 61 -7.57 0.48 8.47
C TYR A 61 -6.59 1.20 9.41
N TYR A 62 -5.82 0.44 10.20
CA TYR A 62 -4.97 1.00 11.27
C TYR A 62 -3.49 0.62 11.12
N GLY A 63 -3.17 -0.48 10.44
CA GLY A 63 -1.81 -0.83 10.07
C GLY A 63 -1.22 0.22 9.13
N TYR A 64 0.06 0.55 9.30
CA TYR A 64 0.67 1.64 8.55
C TYR A 64 0.60 1.43 7.03
N TYR A 65 0.68 0.17 6.57
CA TYR A 65 0.57 -0.19 5.15
C TYR A 65 -0.77 0.28 4.56
N GLY A 66 -1.88 0.04 5.27
CA GLY A 66 -3.21 0.40 4.82
C GLY A 66 -3.52 1.88 5.04
N VAL A 67 -3.02 2.47 6.12
CA VAL A 67 -3.12 3.93 6.33
C VAL A 67 -2.43 4.69 5.20
N ILE A 68 -1.18 4.32 4.86
CA ILE A 68 -0.44 4.95 3.75
C ILE A 68 -1.15 4.69 2.43
N GLY A 69 -1.54 3.44 2.16
CA GLY A 69 -2.21 3.06 0.92
C GLY A 69 -3.51 3.81 0.68
N LYS A 70 -4.43 3.79 1.67
CA LYS A 70 -5.75 4.44 1.56
C LYS A 70 -5.67 5.96 1.54
N ARG A 71 -4.75 6.56 2.31
CA ARG A 71 -4.63 8.03 2.39
C ARG A 71 -4.13 8.67 1.10
N ASN A 72 -3.34 7.93 0.32
CA ASN A 72 -2.73 8.43 -0.91
C ASN A 72 -3.32 7.79 -2.18
N ASP A 73 -4.38 6.99 -2.04
CA ASP A 73 -5.03 6.26 -3.12
C ASP A 73 -4.05 5.39 -3.95
N TYR A 74 -3.18 4.66 -3.24
CA TYR A 74 -2.21 3.76 -3.87
C TYR A 74 -2.80 2.36 -4.07
N CYS A 75 -2.34 1.66 -5.10
CA CYS A 75 -2.54 0.21 -5.21
C CYS A 75 -1.55 -0.49 -4.27
N TYR A 76 -1.94 -0.70 -3.01
CA TYR A 76 -1.04 -1.25 -2.00
C TYR A 76 -1.23 -2.76 -1.80
N ARG A 77 -0.13 -3.46 -1.48
CA ARG A 77 -0.12 -4.90 -1.13
C ARG A 77 0.73 -5.12 0.11
N ASN A 78 0.17 -5.77 1.12
CA ASN A 78 0.93 -6.21 2.28
C ASN A 78 1.44 -7.64 2.06
N ARG A 79 2.76 -7.82 2.14
CA ARG A 79 3.48 -9.09 2.03
C ARG A 79 4.43 -9.30 3.21
N ALA A 80 4.19 -8.60 4.32
CA ALA A 80 4.85 -8.85 5.58
C ALA A 80 4.40 -10.18 6.19
N VAL A 81 5.30 -10.83 6.92
CA VAL A 81 5.06 -12.14 7.53
C VAL A 81 5.59 -12.14 8.96
N SER A 82 4.69 -12.30 9.93
CA SER A 82 5.03 -12.33 11.36
C SER A 82 6.15 -13.32 11.69
N GLY A 83 7.11 -12.86 12.47
CA GLY A 83 8.23 -13.66 12.96
C GLY A 83 9.41 -13.81 12.00
N HIS A 84 9.31 -13.30 10.77
CA HIS A 84 10.44 -13.32 9.84
C HIS A 84 11.64 -12.52 10.37
N LYS A 85 12.82 -13.13 10.25
CA LYS A 85 14.13 -12.47 10.18
C LYS A 85 14.42 -11.99 8.77
N THR A 86 15.45 -11.17 8.63
CA THR A 86 15.94 -10.67 7.34
C THR A 86 16.32 -11.82 6.40
N ALA A 87 17.01 -12.86 6.89
CA ALA A 87 17.35 -14.04 6.08
C ALA A 87 16.12 -14.82 5.57
N GLN A 88 15.08 -14.95 6.40
CA GLN A 88 13.84 -15.63 6.01
C GLN A 88 13.03 -14.79 5.02
N MET A 89 13.04 -13.46 5.16
CA MET A 89 12.48 -12.58 4.14
C MET A 89 13.18 -12.75 2.80
N LEU A 90 14.51 -12.83 2.79
CA LEU A 90 15.29 -13.02 1.56
C LEU A 90 14.88 -14.33 0.85
N GLU A 91 14.79 -15.43 1.57
CA GLU A 91 14.28 -16.70 1.04
C GLU A 91 12.84 -16.56 0.53
N TYR A 92 11.98 -15.89 1.29
CA TYR A 92 10.58 -15.67 0.97
C TYR A 92 10.35 -14.85 -0.30
N ILE A 93 11.19 -13.85 -0.60
CA ILE A 93 11.06 -13.04 -1.83
C ILE A 93 11.72 -13.69 -3.05
N GLN A 94 12.63 -14.66 -2.84
CA GLN A 94 13.30 -15.39 -3.91
C GLN A 94 12.46 -16.55 -4.46
N ARG A 95 11.53 -17.07 -3.68
CA ARG A 95 10.65 -18.17 -4.10
C ARG A 95 9.80 -17.80 -5.32
N GLU A 96 9.45 -18.80 -6.11
CA GLU A 96 8.46 -18.62 -7.17
C GLU A 96 7.05 -18.43 -6.58
N ASP A 97 6.16 -17.81 -7.33
CA ASP A 97 4.80 -17.58 -6.86
C ASP A 97 4.01 -18.88 -6.82
N GLU A 98 3.72 -19.33 -5.60
CA GLU A 98 2.84 -20.46 -5.34
C GLU A 98 1.52 -19.96 -4.75
N GLY A 99 0.45 -20.00 -5.56
CA GLY A 99 -0.91 -19.65 -5.12
C GLY A 99 -1.29 -18.17 -5.21
N ALA A 100 -2.31 -17.77 -4.45
CA ALA A 100 -3.00 -16.49 -4.63
C ALA A 100 -2.24 -15.27 -4.08
N GLU A 101 -1.23 -15.46 -3.23
CA GLU A 101 -0.47 -14.34 -2.66
C GLU A 101 0.42 -13.64 -3.70
N MET A 102 0.89 -14.35 -4.73
CA MET A 102 1.67 -13.83 -5.85
C MET A 102 2.74 -12.80 -5.43
N THR A 103 3.50 -13.13 -4.39
CA THR A 103 4.42 -12.20 -3.71
C THR A 103 5.46 -11.64 -4.68
N ARG A 104 6.12 -12.50 -5.46
CA ARG A 104 7.16 -12.13 -6.40
C ARG A 104 6.61 -11.28 -7.52
N THR A 105 5.45 -11.63 -8.07
CA THR A 105 4.76 -10.83 -9.09
C THR A 105 4.46 -9.44 -8.57
N HIS A 106 3.89 -9.32 -7.37
CA HIS A 106 3.61 -8.01 -6.78
C HIS A 106 4.90 -7.19 -6.56
N ILE A 107 5.99 -7.81 -6.14
CA ILE A 107 7.30 -7.14 -5.99
C ILE A 107 7.82 -6.65 -7.35
N MET A 108 7.72 -7.48 -8.39
CA MET A 108 8.19 -7.14 -9.74
C MET A 108 7.35 -6.06 -10.42
N ASP A 109 6.07 -5.93 -10.07
CA ASP A 109 5.13 -4.95 -10.62
C ASP A 109 5.06 -3.63 -9.82
N ALA A 110 5.71 -3.57 -8.66
CA ALA A 110 5.66 -2.42 -7.76
C ALA A 110 6.54 -1.25 -8.22
N ASP A 111 6.03 -0.03 -8.07
CA ASP A 111 6.81 1.20 -8.22
C ASP A 111 7.65 1.49 -6.96
N VAL A 112 7.12 1.10 -5.79
CA VAL A 112 7.76 1.31 -4.48
C VAL A 112 7.73 0.02 -3.67
N ILE A 113 8.87 -0.32 -3.06
CA ILE A 113 8.98 -1.41 -2.09
C ILE A 113 9.38 -0.80 -0.74
N SER A 114 8.53 -0.94 0.26
CA SER A 114 8.80 -0.55 1.63
C SER A 114 9.17 -1.78 2.44
N ILE A 115 10.33 -1.76 3.10
CA ILE A 115 10.82 -2.88 3.91
C ILE A 115 10.94 -2.42 5.36
N SER A 116 10.23 -3.11 6.26
CA SER A 116 10.34 -2.94 7.71
C SER A 116 10.63 -4.30 8.36
N ILE A 117 11.92 -4.61 8.47
CA ILE A 117 12.46 -5.87 9.00
C ILE A 117 13.61 -5.55 9.98
N LEU A 118 14.34 -6.55 10.50
CA LEU A 118 15.43 -6.47 11.50
C LEU A 118 14.99 -6.69 12.95
N GLY A 119 13.73 -6.41 13.30
CA GLY A 119 13.25 -6.54 14.69
C GLY A 119 13.51 -7.93 15.28
N ASN A 120 13.16 -8.99 14.52
CA ASN A 120 13.40 -10.37 14.95
C ASN A 120 14.87 -10.80 14.86
N ASP A 121 15.65 -10.22 13.95
CA ASP A 121 17.09 -10.46 13.89
C ASP A 121 17.75 -9.96 15.19
N LEU A 122 17.36 -8.78 15.67
CA LEU A 122 17.86 -8.20 16.91
C LEU A 122 17.34 -8.93 18.16
N LEU A 123 16.03 -9.16 18.25
CA LEU A 123 15.39 -9.75 19.44
C LEU A 123 15.79 -11.21 19.69
N GLN A 124 16.08 -11.96 18.62
CA GLN A 124 16.49 -13.35 18.74
C GLN A 124 18.00 -13.53 18.84
N ASN A 125 18.77 -12.44 18.74
CA ASN A 125 20.15 -12.37 19.19
C ASN A 125 20.20 -11.88 20.64
N ASP A 126 21.38 -11.94 21.26
CA ASP A 126 21.56 -11.48 22.63
C ASP A 126 21.57 -9.93 22.68
N LEU A 127 20.37 -9.34 22.72
CA LEU A 127 20.16 -7.91 22.88
C LEU A 127 20.88 -7.35 24.12
N GLY A 128 21.03 -8.15 25.18
CA GLY A 128 21.76 -7.77 26.38
C GLY A 128 23.25 -7.57 26.09
N SER A 129 23.86 -8.51 25.39
CA SER A 129 25.25 -8.40 24.94
C SER A 129 25.46 -7.19 24.02
N LEU A 130 24.50 -6.89 23.14
CA LEU A 130 24.59 -5.73 22.23
C LEU A 130 24.56 -4.39 22.98
N VAL A 131 23.71 -4.26 24.00
CA VAL A 131 23.66 -3.07 24.86
C VAL A 131 24.95 -2.91 25.66
N VAL A 132 25.50 -4.01 26.20
CA VAL A 132 26.77 -4.00 26.95
C VAL A 132 27.95 -3.66 26.03
N GLU A 133 27.99 -4.20 24.82
CA GLU A 133 29.01 -3.87 23.82
C GLU A 133 28.98 -2.39 23.46
N ALA A 134 27.80 -1.86 23.13
CA ALA A 134 27.63 -0.45 22.78
C ALA A 134 28.06 0.49 23.92
N ALA A 135 27.73 0.15 25.18
CA ALA A 135 28.16 0.89 26.35
C ALA A 135 29.70 0.89 26.53
N ASN A 136 30.38 -0.14 26.04
CA ASN A 136 31.83 -0.27 26.04
C ASN A 136 32.49 0.24 24.74
N GLY A 137 31.73 0.84 23.82
CA GLY A 137 32.23 1.33 22.53
C GLY A 137 32.54 0.24 21.50
N SER A 138 32.05 -0.98 21.70
CA SER A 138 32.13 -2.09 20.75
C SER A 138 30.82 -2.21 19.96
N TYR A 139 30.93 -2.53 18.67
CA TYR A 139 29.77 -2.73 17.79
C TYR A 139 29.84 -4.05 17.01
N GLN A 140 30.70 -4.99 17.46
CA GLN A 140 30.96 -6.24 16.76
C GLN A 140 29.68 -7.04 16.50
N THR A 141 28.79 -7.16 17.49
CA THR A 141 27.52 -7.86 17.31
C THR A 141 26.60 -7.13 16.33
N ALA A 142 26.58 -5.80 16.34
CA ALA A 142 25.80 -5.02 15.37
C ALA A 142 26.34 -5.17 13.93
N GLU A 143 27.65 -5.24 13.75
CA GLU A 143 28.27 -5.49 12.45
C GLU A 143 27.95 -6.90 11.94
N ASN A 144 27.96 -7.91 12.82
CA ASN A 144 27.62 -9.29 12.47
C ASN A 144 26.13 -9.48 12.14
N LEU A 145 25.23 -8.62 12.65
CA LEU A 145 23.81 -8.64 12.30
C LEU A 145 23.53 -8.16 10.87
N LEU A 146 24.44 -7.38 10.29
CA LEU A 146 24.31 -6.81 8.96
C LEU A 146 25.08 -7.58 7.88
N ALA A 147 25.85 -8.61 8.28
CA ALA A 147 26.66 -9.46 7.41
C ALA A 147 25.90 -10.74 7.00
#